data_AF-A0A9D8VAI5-F1
#
_entry.id   AF-A0A9D8VAI5-F1
#
_cell.length_a   1.000
_cell.length_b   1.000
_cell.length_c   1.000
_cell.angle_alpha   90.00
_cell.angle_beta   90.00
_cell.angle_gamma   90.00
#
_symmetry.space_group_name_H-M   'P 1'
#
loop_
_entity.id
_entity.type
_entity.pdbx_description
1 polymer ?
#
loop_
_entity_poly.entity_id
_entity_poly.type
_entity_poly.pdbx_seq_one_letter_code
_entity_poly.pdbx_strand_id
1 'polypeptide(L)'
;MEVVNKLIPNDEQMKGFLEPGQEGPIYMLNLLKYKEKAEYADGRETEMTGAEAYSIYAAEVVAHLAKVGAVATFSAAVERLMLGEVEDLWDTAAIAMYPSRAAMLTMISDPDYQTSAVHREAGLEGQLNIELVNPQGMWLLD
;
A
#
# COMPACT_ATOMS: atom_id res chain seq x y z
N MET A 1 6.28 12.41 -17.91
CA MET A 1 4.99 12.31 -17.17
C MET A 1 5.31 12.61 -15.73
N GLU A 2 4.63 13.56 -15.10
CA GLU A 2 4.84 13.83 -13.67
C GLU A 2 4.11 12.76 -12.86
N VAL A 3 4.84 12.08 -11.96
CA VAL A 3 4.29 11.07 -11.05
C VAL A 3 4.53 11.53 -9.63
N VAL A 4 3.44 11.81 -8.91
CA VAL A 4 3.53 12.32 -7.53
C VAL A 4 3.12 11.24 -6.54
N ASN A 5 4.10 10.75 -5.79
CA ASN A 5 3.86 9.83 -4.69
C ASN A 5 3.17 10.55 -3.52
N LYS A 6 2.19 9.88 -2.88
CA LYS A 6 1.48 10.41 -1.70
C LYS A 6 1.31 9.34 -0.62
N LEU A 7 1.21 9.79 0.63
CA LEU A 7 0.94 8.92 1.78
C LEU A 7 -0.56 8.67 2.00
N ILE A 8 -1.38 9.65 1.65
CA ILE A 8 -2.84 9.62 1.81
C ILE A 8 -3.52 10.07 0.50
N PRO A 9 -4.73 9.55 0.19
CA PRO A 9 -5.52 10.02 -0.94
C PRO A 9 -6.05 11.45 -0.69
N ASN A 10 -6.30 12.18 -1.76
CA ASN A 10 -7.04 13.44 -1.70
C ASN A 10 -8.57 13.21 -1.67
N ASP A 11 -9.34 14.29 -1.47
CA ASP A 11 -10.80 14.22 -1.35
C ASP A 11 -11.49 13.64 -2.59
N GLU A 12 -10.99 13.94 -3.79
CA GLU A 12 -11.54 13.43 -5.05
C GLU A 12 -11.30 11.92 -5.19
N GLN A 13 -10.09 11.45 -4.88
CA GLN A 13 -9.73 10.04 -4.87
C GLN A 13 -10.54 9.26 -3.84
N MET A 14 -10.70 9.80 -2.62
CA MET A 14 -11.51 9.17 -1.58
C MET A 14 -12.99 9.12 -1.98
N LYS A 15 -13.54 10.22 -2.51
CA LYS A 15 -14.92 10.25 -2.99
C LYS A 15 -15.14 9.21 -4.10
N GLY A 16 -14.27 9.15 -5.10
CA GLY A 16 -14.35 8.18 -6.19
C GLY A 16 -14.23 6.73 -5.69
N PHE A 17 -13.41 6.48 -4.68
CA PHE A 17 -13.30 5.16 -4.07
C PHE A 17 -14.59 4.73 -3.35
N LEU A 18 -15.33 5.69 -2.77
CA LEU A 18 -16.61 5.44 -2.09
C LEU A 18 -17.80 5.30 -3.06
N GLU A 19 -17.67 5.70 -4.32
CA GLU A 19 -18.73 5.51 -5.32
C GLU A 19 -18.96 4.01 -5.60
N PRO A 20 -20.19 3.59 -5.95
CA PRO A 20 -20.46 2.21 -6.34
C PRO A 20 -19.55 1.77 -7.48
N GLY A 21 -18.77 0.71 -7.25
CA GLY A 21 -17.85 0.13 -8.22
C GLY A 21 -18.27 -1.27 -8.64
N GLN A 22 -17.33 -1.98 -9.24
CA GLN A 22 -17.50 -3.39 -9.55
C GLN A 22 -17.68 -4.21 -8.26
N GLU A 23 -18.59 -5.20 -8.29
CA GLU A 23 -18.76 -6.16 -7.20
C GLU A 23 -17.63 -7.20 -7.18
N GLY A 24 -17.25 -7.64 -5.97
CA GLY A 24 -16.25 -8.68 -5.75
C GLY A 24 -14.90 -8.15 -5.25
N PRO A 25 -13.88 -9.03 -5.23
CA PRO A 25 -12.57 -8.68 -4.68
C PRO A 25 -11.86 -7.60 -5.49
N ILE A 26 -11.11 -6.77 -4.77
CA ILE A 26 -10.24 -5.73 -5.32
C ILE A 26 -8.79 -6.04 -4.98
N TYR A 27 -7.87 -5.62 -5.84
CA TYR A 27 -6.44 -5.87 -5.70
C TYR A 27 -5.71 -4.54 -5.73
N MET A 28 -5.17 -4.14 -4.58
CA MET A 28 -4.51 -2.85 -4.42
C MET A 28 -3.03 -2.99 -4.76
N LEU A 29 -2.65 -2.58 -5.97
CA LEU A 29 -1.26 -2.46 -6.38
C LEU A 29 -0.64 -1.25 -5.71
N ASN A 30 0.35 -1.50 -4.88
CA ASN A 30 1.17 -0.50 -4.22
C ASN A 30 2.51 -0.41 -4.93
N LEU A 31 2.84 0.77 -5.43
CA LEU A 31 4.17 1.11 -5.91
C LEU A 31 4.79 2.03 -4.85
N LEU A 32 5.76 1.50 -4.11
CA LEU A 32 6.25 2.06 -2.84
C LEU A 32 7.59 2.75 -3.05
N LYS A 33 7.71 3.99 -2.57
CA LYS A 33 8.98 4.72 -2.51
C LYS A 33 9.37 4.98 -1.05
N TYR A 34 10.53 4.50 -0.64
CA TYR A 34 11.02 4.64 0.73
C TYR A 34 11.80 5.94 0.91
N LYS A 35 11.72 6.52 2.10
CA LYS A 35 12.66 7.55 2.53
C LYS A 35 14.04 6.94 2.75
N GLU A 36 15.10 7.74 2.58
CA GLU A 36 16.46 7.33 2.98
C GLU A 36 16.54 7.07 4.48
N LYS A 37 16.00 7.98 5.31
CA LYS A 37 15.88 7.85 6.76
C LYS A 37 14.41 7.93 7.17
N ALA A 38 13.98 7.07 8.09
CA ALA A 38 12.62 7.11 8.60
C ALA A 38 12.39 8.33 9.49
N GLU A 39 11.17 8.89 9.44
CA GLU A 39 10.78 10.06 10.22
C GLU A 39 9.38 9.86 10.79
N TYR A 40 9.29 9.65 12.10
CA TYR A 40 8.01 9.47 12.77
C TYR A 40 7.33 10.81 13.04
N ALA A 41 6.02 10.87 12.80
CA ALA A 41 5.22 12.08 12.99
C ALA A 41 5.18 12.58 14.45
N ASP A 42 5.42 11.70 15.42
CA ASP A 42 5.52 12.05 16.84
C ASP A 42 6.90 12.62 17.24
N GLY A 43 7.82 12.70 16.29
CA GLY A 43 9.15 13.29 16.49
C GLY A 43 10.15 12.39 17.23
N ARG A 44 9.85 11.11 17.47
CA ARG A 44 10.83 10.20 18.07
C ARG A 44 12.06 10.06 17.17
N GLU A 45 13.24 10.10 17.78
CA GLU A 45 14.49 9.84 17.05
C GLU A 45 14.57 8.37 16.66
N THR A 46 15.14 8.10 15.50
CA THR A 46 15.38 6.76 14.99
C THR A 46 16.59 6.76 14.08
N GLU A 47 17.33 5.65 14.06
CA GLU A 47 18.40 5.40 13.11
C GLU A 47 17.96 4.48 11.97
N MET A 48 16.67 4.10 11.92
CA MET A 48 16.13 3.26 10.86
C MET A 48 16.06 4.01 9.52
N THR A 49 16.38 3.29 8.46
CA THR A 49 16.03 3.66 7.09
C THR A 49 14.52 3.59 6.88
N GLY A 50 14.01 4.22 5.81
CA GLY A 50 12.60 4.14 5.50
C GLY A 50 12.12 2.70 5.21
N ALA A 51 12.97 1.90 4.55
CA ALA A 51 12.70 0.49 4.29
C ALA A 51 12.62 -0.36 5.56
N GLU A 52 13.45 -0.11 6.56
CA GLU A 52 13.40 -0.81 7.86
C GLU A 52 12.12 -0.47 8.63
N ALA A 53 11.75 0.81 8.69
CA ALA A 53 10.48 1.22 9.31
C ALA A 53 9.29 0.60 8.58
N TYR A 54 9.27 0.63 7.24
CA TYR A 54 8.22 0.00 6.46
C TYR A 54 8.15 -1.52 6.66
N SER A 55 9.29 -2.19 6.87
CA SER A 55 9.33 -3.63 7.11
C SER A 55 8.61 -4.03 8.41
N ILE A 56 8.62 -3.16 9.44
CA ILE A 56 7.81 -3.37 10.66
C ILE A 56 6.33 -3.36 10.29
N TYR A 57 5.87 -2.33 9.57
CA TYR A 57 4.49 -2.26 9.06
C TYR A 57 4.13 -3.49 8.21
N ALA A 58 5.00 -3.90 7.30
CA ALA A 58 4.76 -5.03 6.40
C ALA A 58 4.58 -6.36 7.15
N ALA A 59 5.27 -6.55 8.28
CA ALA A 59 5.08 -7.73 9.13
C ALA A 59 3.74 -7.67 9.89
N GLU A 60 3.37 -6.50 10.42
CA GLU A 60 2.15 -6.32 11.22
C GLU A 60 0.87 -6.33 10.37
N VAL A 61 0.92 -5.78 9.16
CA VAL A 61 -0.26 -5.63 8.28
C VAL A 61 -0.90 -6.97 7.91
N VAL A 62 -0.13 -8.06 7.92
CA VAL A 62 -0.64 -9.42 7.63
C VAL A 62 -1.77 -9.81 8.58
N ALA A 63 -1.63 -9.49 9.87
CA ALA A 63 -2.67 -9.79 10.86
C ALA A 63 -3.91 -8.91 10.66
N HIS A 64 -3.73 -7.63 10.31
CA HIS A 64 -4.83 -6.70 10.03
C HIS A 64 -5.62 -7.10 8.78
N LEU A 65 -4.92 -7.53 7.73
CA LEU A 65 -5.53 -8.05 6.51
C LEU A 65 -6.42 -9.27 6.81
N ALA A 66 -5.90 -10.23 7.59
CA ALA A 66 -6.63 -11.45 7.93
C ALA A 66 -7.96 -11.16 8.68
N LYS A 67 -8.01 -10.12 9.55
CA LYS A 67 -9.22 -9.72 10.27
C LYS A 67 -10.40 -9.35 9.34
N VAL A 68 -10.11 -8.89 8.13
CA VAL A 68 -11.12 -8.44 7.15
C VAL A 68 -11.24 -9.35 5.93
N GLY A 69 -10.66 -10.56 6.00
CA GLY A 69 -10.65 -11.52 4.88
C GLY A 69 -9.73 -11.12 3.72
N ALA A 70 -8.83 -10.16 3.95
CA ALA A 70 -7.85 -9.69 2.98
C ALA A 70 -6.53 -10.47 3.10
N VAL A 71 -5.72 -10.45 2.05
CA VAL A 71 -4.43 -11.15 2.00
C VAL A 71 -3.39 -10.37 1.20
N ALA A 72 -2.13 -10.42 1.64
CA ALA A 72 -1.00 -9.98 0.82
C ALA A 72 -0.69 -11.07 -0.22
N THR A 73 -0.79 -10.74 -1.50
CA THR A 73 -0.72 -11.72 -2.61
C THR A 73 0.60 -11.70 -3.37
N PHE A 74 1.28 -10.55 -3.41
CA PHE A 74 2.52 -10.37 -4.14
C PHE A 74 3.36 -9.27 -3.48
N SER A 75 4.68 -9.44 -3.48
CA SER A 75 5.64 -8.39 -3.14
C SER A 75 6.98 -8.68 -3.83
N ALA A 76 7.57 -7.68 -4.47
CA ALA A 76 8.88 -7.79 -5.10
C ALA A 76 9.61 -6.45 -5.16
N ALA A 77 10.95 -6.49 -5.09
CA ALA A 77 11.80 -5.35 -5.38
C ALA A 77 11.69 -4.97 -6.88
N VAL A 78 11.66 -3.67 -7.16
CA VAL A 78 11.68 -3.15 -8.53
C VAL A 78 13.13 -2.98 -8.96
N GLU A 79 13.54 -3.72 -9.98
CA GLU A 79 14.92 -3.69 -10.49
C GLU A 79 15.10 -2.64 -11.59
N ARG A 80 14.15 -2.55 -12.53
CA ARG A 80 14.27 -1.66 -13.70
C ARG A 80 12.94 -1.34 -14.36
N LEU A 81 12.94 -0.26 -15.15
CA LEU A 81 11.94 0.00 -16.18
C LEU A 81 12.40 -0.62 -17.51
N MET A 82 11.52 -1.38 -18.16
CA MET A 82 11.78 -1.94 -19.49
C MET A 82 11.17 -1.10 -20.62
N LEU A 83 10.02 -0.44 -20.36
CA LEU A 83 9.27 0.36 -21.33
C LEU A 83 8.53 1.51 -20.62
N GLY A 84 8.45 2.68 -21.25
CA GLY A 84 7.80 3.87 -20.71
C GLY A 84 8.78 4.89 -20.14
N GLU A 85 8.26 5.93 -19.50
CA GLU A 85 9.04 7.01 -18.89
C GLU A 85 8.45 7.35 -17.51
N VAL A 86 9.29 7.35 -16.49
CA VAL A 86 9.00 7.88 -15.15
C VAL A 86 10.24 8.62 -14.66
N GLU A 87 10.05 9.61 -13.78
CA GLU A 87 11.16 10.38 -13.21
C GLU A 87 12.02 9.49 -12.31
N ASP A 88 11.38 8.75 -11.41
CA ASP A 88 12.03 7.80 -10.50
C ASP A 88 11.27 6.48 -10.45
N LEU A 89 12.01 5.40 -10.25
CA LEU A 89 11.43 4.10 -9.96
C LEU A 89 11.09 3.99 -8.47
N TRP A 90 9.98 3.31 -8.21
CA TRP A 90 9.64 2.77 -6.90
C TRP A 90 10.63 1.69 -6.49
N ASP A 91 10.74 1.44 -5.19
CA ASP A 91 11.68 0.45 -4.65
C ASP A 91 11.00 -0.93 -4.53
N THR A 92 9.68 -0.96 -4.29
CA THR A 92 8.91 -2.20 -4.12
C THR A 92 7.55 -2.10 -4.81
N ALA A 93 7.13 -3.19 -5.46
CA ALA A 93 5.77 -3.40 -5.94
C ALA A 93 5.10 -4.47 -5.09
N ALA A 94 3.92 -4.19 -4.54
CA ALA A 94 3.17 -5.12 -3.69
C ALA A 94 1.68 -5.12 -4.03
N ILE A 95 0.99 -6.24 -3.84
CA ILE A 95 -0.45 -6.37 -4.08
C ILE A 95 -1.13 -6.98 -2.86
N ALA A 96 -2.09 -6.24 -2.30
CA ALA A 96 -3.01 -6.75 -1.29
C ALA A 96 -4.40 -6.96 -1.92
N MET A 97 -4.97 -8.14 -1.75
CA MET A 97 -6.36 -8.43 -2.13
C MET A 97 -7.28 -8.14 -0.95
N TYR A 98 -8.39 -7.46 -1.20
CA TYR A 98 -9.48 -7.29 -0.25
C TYR A 98 -10.79 -7.87 -0.83
N PRO A 99 -11.66 -8.49 -0.02
CA PRO A 99 -12.95 -9.00 -0.51
C PRO A 99 -13.88 -7.90 -1.06
N SER A 100 -13.68 -6.65 -0.64
CA SER A 100 -14.39 -5.47 -1.12
C SER A 100 -13.68 -4.18 -0.67
N ARG A 101 -14.04 -3.04 -1.28
CA ARG A 101 -13.63 -1.71 -0.79
C ARG A 101 -14.02 -1.48 0.67
N ALA A 102 -15.20 -1.96 1.09
CA ALA A 102 -15.67 -1.83 2.46
C ALA A 102 -14.76 -2.57 3.47
N ALA A 103 -14.22 -3.74 3.08
CA ALA A 103 -13.26 -4.47 3.91
C ALA A 103 -11.95 -3.68 4.10
N MET A 104 -11.45 -3.05 3.03
CA MET A 104 -10.30 -2.15 3.12
C MET A 104 -10.58 -0.95 4.04
N LEU A 105 -11.72 -0.29 3.86
CA LEU A 105 -12.12 0.85 4.70
C LEU A 105 -12.27 0.49 6.18
N THR A 106 -12.81 -0.70 6.45
CA THR A 106 -12.93 -1.25 7.81
C THR A 106 -11.54 -1.43 8.42
N MET A 107 -10.61 -2.05 7.69
CA MET A 107 -9.24 -2.27 8.15
C MET A 107 -8.52 -0.94 8.43
N ILE A 108 -8.53 0.00 7.48
CA ILE A 108 -7.80 1.26 7.66
C ILE A 108 -8.43 2.16 8.73
N SER A 109 -9.68 1.93 9.13
CA SER A 109 -10.31 2.68 10.23
C SER A 109 -10.08 2.05 11.61
N ASP A 110 -9.49 0.85 11.67
CA ASP A 110 -9.21 0.15 12.94
C ASP A 110 -8.09 0.87 13.72
N PRO A 111 -8.30 1.24 15.01
CA PRO A 111 -7.26 1.84 15.84
C PRO A 111 -5.98 1.00 15.98
N ASP A 112 -6.09 -0.33 15.96
CA ASP A 112 -4.93 -1.22 15.99
C ASP A 112 -4.12 -1.08 14.69
N TYR A 113 -4.81 -0.98 13.54
CA TYR A 113 -4.16 -0.73 12.26
C TYR A 113 -3.46 0.62 12.25
N GLN A 114 -4.10 1.66 12.79
CA GLN A 114 -3.53 3.00 12.86
C GLN A 114 -2.24 3.04 13.68
N THR A 115 -2.13 2.20 14.71
CA THR A 115 -0.88 2.04 15.49
C THR A 115 0.24 1.46 14.63
N SER A 116 -0.06 0.50 13.75
CA SER A 116 0.91 -0.04 12.78
C SER A 116 1.21 0.92 11.63
N ALA A 117 0.22 1.69 11.17
CA ALA A 117 0.32 2.58 10.02
C ALA A 117 1.36 3.69 10.21
N VAL A 118 1.68 4.07 11.44
CA VAL A 118 2.73 5.06 11.74
C VAL A 118 4.09 4.63 11.18
N HIS A 119 4.39 3.33 11.13
CA HIS A 119 5.62 2.79 10.56
C HIS A 119 5.66 2.92 9.03
N ARG A 120 4.51 2.74 8.38
CA ARG A 120 4.35 3.01 6.94
C ARG A 120 4.60 4.48 6.62
N GLU A 121 3.96 5.38 7.36
CA GLU A 121 4.10 6.82 7.16
C GLU A 121 5.52 7.31 7.46
N ALA A 122 6.17 6.74 8.47
CA ALA A 122 7.54 7.06 8.79
C ALA A 122 8.52 6.60 7.70
N GLY A 123 8.23 5.46 7.06
CA GLY A 123 9.13 4.81 6.10
C GLY A 123 8.98 5.27 4.66
N LEU A 124 7.81 5.74 4.25
CA LEU A 124 7.52 6.08 2.85
C LEU A 124 7.74 7.56 2.55
N GLU A 125 8.40 7.84 1.43
CA GLU A 125 8.29 9.14 0.76
C GLU A 125 6.87 9.28 0.17
N GLY A 126 6.33 8.16 -0.32
CA GLY A 126 4.94 8.01 -0.70
C GLY A 126 4.73 6.76 -1.53
N GLN A 127 3.55 6.66 -2.13
CA GLN A 127 3.23 5.57 -3.05
C GLN A 127 2.22 5.99 -4.10
N LEU A 128 2.11 5.17 -5.15
CA LEU A 128 0.86 5.01 -5.87
C LEU A 128 0.12 3.79 -5.32
N ASN A 129 -1.18 3.94 -5.11
CA ASN A 129 -2.07 2.86 -4.68
C ASN A 129 -3.20 2.76 -5.70
N ILE A 130 -3.16 1.69 -6.49
CA ILE A 130 -3.99 1.53 -7.69
C ILE A 130 -4.93 0.35 -7.45
N GLU A 131 -6.22 0.61 -7.56
CA GLU A 131 -7.24 -0.43 -7.50
C GLU A 131 -7.28 -1.21 -8.82
N LEU A 132 -7.14 -2.53 -8.73
CA LEU A 132 -7.28 -3.46 -9.84
C LEU A 132 -8.48 -4.39 -9.58
N VAL A 133 -9.18 -4.75 -10.64
CA VAL A 133 -10.36 -5.63 -10.63
C VAL A 133 -10.22 -6.70 -11.72
N ASN A 134 -11.04 -7.75 -11.68
CA ASN A 134 -11.00 -8.87 -12.64
C ASN A 134 -9.61 -9.52 -12.74
N PRO A 135 -9.06 -10.00 -11.62
CA PRO A 135 -7.71 -10.55 -11.61
C PRO A 135 -7.64 -11.82 -12.48
N GLN A 136 -6.51 -12.02 -13.15
CA GLN A 136 -6.22 -13.25 -13.88
C GLN A 136 -4.82 -13.71 -13.50
N GLY A 137 -4.64 -15.00 -13.21
CA GLY A 137 -3.36 -15.55 -12.82
C GLY A 137 -3.48 -17.03 -12.45
N MET A 138 -2.43 -17.80 -12.70
CA MET A 138 -2.43 -19.24 -12.40
C MET A 138 -2.58 -19.54 -10.90
N TRP A 139 -2.22 -18.59 -10.03
CA TRP A 139 -2.37 -18.68 -8.57
C TRP A 139 -3.77 -18.32 -8.06
N LEU A 140 -4.72 -18.00 -8.94
CA LEU A 140 -6.12 -17.70 -8.60
C LEU A 140 -7.08 -18.80 -9.04
N LEU A 141 -6.58 -19.79 -9.76
CA LEU A 141 -7.34 -20.97 -10.16
C LEU A 141 -7.15 -22.02 -9.05
N ASP A 142 -8.22 -22.28 -8.31
CA ASP A 142 -8.35 -23.51 -7.51
C ASP A 142 -8.37 -24.75 -8.42
#